data_AF-A0AB36X4S3-F1
#
_entry.id   AF-A0AB36X4S3-F1
#
_cell.length_a   1.000
_cell.length_b   1.000
_cell.length_c   1.000
_cell.angle_alpha   90.00
_cell.angle_beta   90.00
_cell.angle_gamma   90.00
#
_symmetry.space_group_name_H-M   'P 1'
#
loop_
_entity.id
_entity.type
_entity.pdbx_description
1 polymer ?
#
loop_
_entity_poly.entity_id
_entity_poly.type
_entity_poly.pdbx_seq_one_letter_code
_entity_poly.pdbx_strand_id
1 'polypeptide(L)'
;MAINYADKYQKAVIDGFYPDVLYSSALWQSPSNNTINFLDAKHIKVPRLSILSGRQDRERRTITQPAANYSLDYDVYELTNERYWSTLVDPSDIDESNQLLSIANITRQYNLDSKMPEKDREMFSKLFSQRQAVNTSEGLDQNAGIHSESLDAKNVLKAYDQMMRNFDRARIPAQGRILYVDTGTYYMLKDAEAINRTIIVSDAQNINRSVRSLDEVTIVPVPEDLFQTKFDFTNGSKTVDDAKQIKMMLIFNGVQISPEKYDFVGLDAPAAANSGNWLYYEQSYDDVLLLKPKFKGIEFFVAEKDADGDSNPAGRKKTTEEDAKPNENNTVDEIKAYLDKNHIDYTGKTKKDELLTLVK
;
A
#
# COMPACT_ATOMS: atom_id res chain seq x y z
N MET A 1 -14.78 29.06 26.88
CA MET A 1 -13.93 27.89 26.63
C MET A 1 -14.35 27.33 25.29
N ALA A 2 -13.49 27.40 24.28
CA ALA A 2 -13.73 26.70 23.02
C ALA A 2 -13.88 25.21 23.33
N ILE A 3 -14.97 24.60 22.89
CA ILE A 3 -15.20 23.17 23.08
C ILE A 3 -14.22 22.45 22.17
N ASN A 4 -13.29 21.67 22.73
CA ASN A 4 -12.41 20.83 21.94
C ASN A 4 -13.23 19.64 21.40
N TYR A 5 -13.40 19.57 20.08
CA TYR A 5 -14.15 18.51 19.43
C TYR A 5 -13.28 17.34 18.96
N ALA A 6 -11.98 17.34 19.27
CA ALA A 6 -10.98 16.38 18.80
C ALA A 6 -11.47 14.92 18.82
N ASP A 7 -11.91 14.40 19.97
CA ASP A 7 -12.32 12.99 20.10
C ASP A 7 -13.54 12.66 19.23
N LYS A 8 -14.53 13.56 19.17
CA LYS A 8 -15.75 13.36 18.36
C LYS A 8 -15.44 13.47 16.87
N TYR A 9 -14.59 14.42 16.51
CA TYR A 9 -14.17 14.63 15.13
C TYR A 9 -13.35 13.45 14.62
N GLN A 10 -12.39 12.97 15.41
CA GLN A 10 -11.60 11.79 15.09
C GLN A 10 -12.50 10.59 14.79
N LYS A 11 -13.48 10.32 15.67
CA LYS A 11 -14.43 9.23 15.44
C LYS A 11 -15.25 9.41 14.17
N ALA A 12 -15.73 10.63 13.90
CA ALA A 12 -16.48 10.92 12.67
C ALA A 12 -15.63 10.74 11.41
N VAL A 13 -14.34 11.07 11.46
CA VAL A 13 -13.42 10.88 10.33
C VAL A 13 -13.17 9.39 10.09
N ILE A 14 -12.92 8.62 11.14
CA ILE A 14 -12.71 7.16 11.05
C ILE A 14 -13.96 6.50 10.49
N ASP A 15 -15.13 6.73 11.09
CA ASP A 15 -16.38 6.06 10.69
C ASP A 15 -16.82 6.48 9.28
N GLY A 16 -16.52 7.73 8.86
CA GLY A 16 -17.02 8.32 7.62
C GLY A 16 -16.12 8.19 6.38
N PHE A 17 -14.80 8.01 6.55
CA PHE A 17 -13.85 8.03 5.42
C PHE A 17 -12.97 6.78 5.33
N TYR A 18 -12.65 6.13 6.45
CA TYR A 18 -11.70 5.00 6.42
C TYR A 18 -12.21 3.77 5.66
N PRO A 19 -13.49 3.37 5.76
CA PRO A 19 -13.96 2.17 5.07
C PRO A 19 -13.91 2.29 3.55
N ASP A 20 -14.16 3.49 3.01
CA ASP A 20 -14.47 3.68 1.59
C ASP A 20 -13.34 4.33 0.79
N VAL A 21 -12.50 5.14 1.44
CA VAL A 21 -11.56 6.04 0.74
C VAL A 21 -10.10 5.67 1.01
N LEU A 22 -9.81 5.11 2.17
CA LEU A 22 -8.45 4.85 2.62
C LEU A 22 -8.04 3.39 2.33
N TYR A 23 -7.09 3.19 1.42
CA TYR A 23 -6.64 1.84 1.05
C TYR A 23 -5.95 1.14 2.23
N SER A 24 -5.19 1.89 3.03
CA SER A 24 -4.50 1.40 4.22
C SER A 24 -5.35 1.37 5.49
N SER A 25 -6.67 1.50 5.39
CA SER A 25 -7.62 1.53 6.52
C SER A 25 -7.40 0.39 7.53
N ALA A 26 -7.18 -0.84 7.05
CA ALA A 26 -6.92 -1.99 7.91
C ALA A 26 -5.63 -1.86 8.74
N LEU A 27 -4.63 -1.11 8.24
CA LEU A 27 -3.36 -0.88 8.92
C LEU A 27 -3.48 0.25 9.96
N TRP A 28 -4.22 1.31 9.63
CA TRP A 28 -4.58 2.38 10.59
C TRP A 28 -5.46 1.86 11.73
N GLN A 29 -6.25 0.83 11.48
CA GLN A 29 -7.06 0.12 12.49
C GLN A 29 -6.40 -1.19 12.95
N SER A 30 -5.07 -1.25 12.93
CA SER A 30 -4.30 -2.43 13.35
C SER A 30 -4.72 -2.88 14.75
N PRO A 31 -4.93 -4.19 14.99
CA PRO A 31 -5.24 -4.72 16.32
C PRO A 31 -4.19 -4.36 17.38
N SER A 32 -2.94 -4.12 16.96
CA SER A 32 -1.86 -3.71 17.84
C SER A 32 -2.04 -2.30 18.41
N ASN A 33 -2.86 -1.45 17.79
CA ASN A 33 -3.13 -0.10 18.29
C ASN A 33 -3.82 -0.11 19.66
N ASN A 34 -4.61 -1.15 19.96
CA ASN A 34 -5.26 -1.33 21.26
C ASN A 34 -4.28 -1.57 22.42
N THR A 35 -3.01 -1.88 22.13
CA THR A 35 -1.99 -2.13 23.16
C THR A 35 -1.21 -0.86 23.54
N ILE A 36 -1.37 0.21 22.76
CA ILE A 36 -0.66 1.47 22.94
C ILE A 36 -1.33 2.26 24.07
N ASN A 37 -0.51 2.88 24.92
CA ASN A 37 -1.00 3.87 25.86
C ASN A 37 -0.43 5.24 25.49
N PHE A 38 -1.30 6.22 25.26
CA PHE A 38 -0.88 7.61 25.11
C PHE A 38 -0.51 8.16 26.48
N LEU A 39 0.72 8.63 26.63
CA LEU A 39 1.14 9.39 27.81
C LEU A 39 0.63 10.83 27.71
N ASP A 40 0.66 11.36 26.49
CA ASP A 40 0.25 12.70 26.13
C ASP A 40 -0.04 12.72 24.60
N ALA A 41 -0.30 13.89 24.00
CA ALA A 41 -0.67 13.97 22.58
C ALA A 41 0.45 13.48 21.65
N LYS A 42 1.72 13.66 22.07
CA LYS A 42 2.91 13.36 21.27
C LYS A 42 3.66 12.08 21.68
N HIS A 43 3.50 11.60 22.91
CA HIS A 43 4.26 10.44 23.38
C HIS A 43 3.36 9.22 23.59
N ILE A 44 3.82 8.09 23.08
CA ILE A 44 3.17 6.79 23.26
C ILE A 44 4.08 5.80 23.95
N LYS A 45 3.46 4.89 24.69
CA LYS A 45 4.08 3.80 25.43
C LYS A 45 3.61 2.48 24.83
N VAL A 46 4.55 1.69 24.35
CA VAL A 46 4.29 0.35 23.78
C VAL A 46 4.82 -0.72 24.75
N PRO A 47 3.96 -1.63 25.24
CA PRO A 47 4.38 -2.72 26.11
C PRO A 47 5.16 -3.79 25.34
N ARG A 48 6.31 -4.20 25.87
CA ARG A 48 7.12 -5.33 25.39
C ARG A 48 7.11 -6.45 26.42
N LEU A 49 6.20 -7.40 26.24
CA LEU A 49 6.17 -8.64 27.02
C LEU A 49 7.17 -9.65 26.43
N SER A 50 8.14 -10.07 27.23
CA SER A 50 9.15 -11.07 26.84
C SER A 50 9.07 -12.29 27.75
N ILE A 51 9.04 -13.48 27.16
CA ILE A 51 9.14 -14.75 27.89
C ILE A 51 10.61 -15.14 27.99
N LEU A 52 11.10 -15.32 29.21
CA LEU A 52 12.52 -15.54 29.50
C LEU A 52 12.94 -17.01 29.34
N SER A 53 12.01 -17.95 29.51
CA SER A 53 12.30 -19.37 29.39
C SER A 53 11.11 -20.16 28.86
N GLY A 54 11.42 -21.22 28.10
CA GLY A 54 10.45 -22.17 27.58
C GLY A 54 10.06 -23.24 28.60
N ARG A 55 9.29 -24.23 28.14
CA ARG A 55 9.00 -25.41 28.96
C ARG A 55 10.31 -26.12 29.29
N GLN A 56 10.49 -26.46 30.57
CA GLN A 56 11.65 -27.19 31.06
C GLN A 56 11.24 -28.63 31.36
N ASP A 57 12.16 -29.57 31.08
CA ASP A 57 11.98 -30.95 31.50
C ASP A 57 12.07 -31.06 33.03
N ARG A 58 11.25 -31.95 33.58
CA ARG A 58 11.20 -32.20 35.02
C ARG A 58 11.15 -33.69 35.26
N GLU A 59 12.00 -34.17 36.14
CA GLU A 59 11.94 -35.56 36.60
C GLU A 59 10.65 -35.84 37.38
N ARG A 60 10.09 -37.04 37.20
CA ARG A 60 8.85 -37.41 37.89
C ARG A 60 9.06 -37.35 39.40
N ARG A 61 8.17 -36.64 40.11
CA ARG A 61 8.14 -36.52 41.58
C ARG A 61 9.23 -35.64 42.23
N THR A 62 9.99 -34.86 41.46
CA THR A 62 10.91 -33.83 42.01
C THR A 62 10.24 -32.46 42.02
N ILE A 63 10.53 -31.54 42.95
CA ILE A 63 9.94 -30.18 42.93
C ILE A 63 11.03 -29.19 42.54
N THR A 64 10.81 -28.43 41.47
CA THR A 64 11.67 -27.31 41.06
C THR A 64 11.10 -26.00 41.61
N GLN A 65 11.97 -25.09 42.05
CA GLN A 65 11.55 -23.79 42.57
C GLN A 65 10.87 -22.97 41.46
N PRO A 66 9.63 -22.49 41.66
CA PRO A 66 8.98 -21.60 40.70
C PRO A 66 9.69 -20.25 40.67
N ALA A 67 9.97 -19.76 39.47
CA ALA A 67 10.53 -18.44 39.21
C ALA A 67 9.66 -17.68 38.19
N ALA A 68 9.70 -16.35 38.23
CA ALA A 68 9.09 -15.53 37.21
C ALA A 68 9.87 -15.70 35.89
N ASN A 69 9.19 -16.17 34.85
CA ASN A 69 9.78 -16.43 33.53
C ASN A 69 9.30 -15.40 32.48
N TYR A 70 8.96 -14.20 32.93
CA TYR A 70 8.48 -13.13 32.07
C TYR A 70 9.08 -11.78 32.49
N SER A 71 9.28 -10.89 31.53
CA SER A 71 9.59 -9.48 31.74
C SER A 71 8.57 -8.62 30.99
N LEU A 72 8.19 -7.49 31.58
CA LEU A 72 7.36 -6.48 30.92
C LEU A 72 8.14 -5.16 30.93
N ASP A 73 8.67 -4.82 29.76
CA ASP A 73 9.33 -3.55 29.52
C ASP A 73 8.40 -2.62 28.73
N TYR A 74 8.72 -1.33 28.70
CA TYR A 74 7.96 -0.35 27.94
C TYR A 74 8.89 0.50 27.09
N ASP A 75 8.61 0.53 25.79
CA ASP A 75 9.31 1.38 24.85
C ASP A 75 8.49 2.65 24.65
N VAL A 76 9.10 3.81 24.88
CA VAL A 76 8.48 5.12 24.68
C VAL A 76 8.87 5.65 23.31
N TYR A 77 7.87 6.02 22.50
CA TYR A 77 8.06 6.62 21.19
C TYR A 77 7.45 8.03 21.18
N GLU A 78 8.14 8.93 20.50
CA GLU A 78 7.66 10.27 20.18
C GLU A 78 7.07 10.25 18.77
N LEU A 79 5.83 10.72 18.62
CA LEU A 79 5.18 10.88 17.33
C LEU A 79 5.84 12.04 16.58
N THR A 80 6.36 11.73 15.39
CA THR A 80 7.11 12.69 14.59
C THR A 80 6.25 13.43 13.57
N ASN A 81 5.08 12.88 13.21
CA ASN A 81 4.22 13.47 12.21
C ASN A 81 3.16 14.37 12.88
N GLU A 82 3.43 15.67 12.88
CA GLU A 82 2.50 16.69 13.33
C GLU A 82 1.88 17.38 12.12
N ARG A 83 0.56 17.35 12.03
CA ARG A 83 -0.21 17.88 10.91
C ARG A 83 -1.23 18.88 11.40
N TYR A 84 -1.33 20.01 10.72
CA TYR A 84 -2.37 21.00 10.96
C TYR A 84 -2.98 21.44 9.64
N TRP A 85 -4.23 21.86 9.69
CA TRP A 85 -4.89 22.51 8.58
C TRP A 85 -5.84 23.59 9.09
N SER A 86 -5.87 24.71 8.39
CA SER A 86 -6.67 25.87 8.76
C SER A 86 -7.26 26.53 7.53
N THR A 87 -8.51 26.98 7.64
CA THR A 87 -9.16 27.74 6.56
C THR A 87 -10.07 28.83 7.11
N LEU A 88 -10.29 29.86 6.30
CA LEU A 88 -11.19 30.98 6.56
C LEU A 88 -12.29 30.97 5.49
N VAL A 89 -13.53 31.20 5.91
CA VAL A 89 -14.67 31.29 4.99
C VAL A 89 -15.50 32.53 5.34
N ASP A 90 -15.74 33.41 4.37
CA ASP A 90 -16.60 34.57 4.56
C ASP A 90 -18.07 34.11 4.65
N PRO A 91 -18.86 34.57 5.64
CA PRO A 91 -20.30 34.30 5.71
C PRO A 91 -21.06 34.66 4.43
N SER A 92 -20.66 35.74 3.75
CA SER A 92 -21.28 36.21 2.51
C SER A 92 -21.09 35.20 1.37
N ASP A 93 -19.89 34.61 1.26
CA ASP A 93 -19.61 33.56 0.28
C ASP A 93 -20.44 32.30 0.52
N ILE A 94 -20.74 31.97 1.78
CA ILE A 94 -21.61 30.85 2.14
C ILE A 94 -23.03 31.11 1.64
N ASP A 95 -23.57 32.31 1.86
CA ASP A 95 -24.92 32.66 1.45
C ASP A 95 -25.04 32.78 -0.08
N GLU A 96 -24.07 33.42 -0.74
CA GLU A 96 -24.04 33.57 -2.21
C GLU A 96 -23.87 32.24 -2.94
N SER A 97 -23.16 31.28 -2.35
CA SER A 97 -22.97 29.94 -2.89
C SER A 97 -24.10 28.96 -2.54
N ASN A 98 -25.19 29.42 -1.92
CA ASN A 98 -26.28 28.58 -1.44
C ASN A 98 -25.78 27.44 -0.52
N GLN A 99 -24.89 27.78 0.42
CA GLN A 99 -24.23 26.89 1.38
C GLN A 99 -23.24 25.87 0.78
N LEU A 100 -22.95 25.94 -0.52
CA LEU A 100 -21.99 25.04 -1.14
C LEU A 100 -20.57 25.24 -0.57
N LEU A 101 -20.16 26.49 -0.34
CA LEU A 101 -18.88 26.84 0.31
C LEU A 101 -18.94 26.75 1.85
N SER A 102 -19.90 25.99 2.40
CA SER A 102 -19.91 25.75 3.84
C SER A 102 -18.66 25.00 4.29
N ILE A 103 -18.20 25.29 5.50
CA ILE A 103 -17.03 24.65 6.12
C ILE A 103 -17.18 23.13 6.18
N ALA A 104 -18.41 22.63 6.36
CA ALA A 104 -18.69 21.19 6.32
C ALA A 104 -18.35 20.56 4.96
N ASN A 105 -18.72 21.22 3.85
CA ASN A 105 -18.41 20.72 2.51
C ASN A 105 -16.92 20.85 2.19
N ILE A 106 -16.30 21.97 2.56
CA ILE A 106 -14.86 22.20 2.35
C ILE A 106 -14.04 21.17 3.14
N THR A 107 -14.34 20.96 4.42
CA THR A 107 -13.64 19.97 5.26
C THR A 107 -13.86 18.54 4.74
N ARG A 108 -15.06 18.22 4.23
CA ARG A 108 -15.31 16.94 3.57
C ARG A 108 -14.44 16.76 2.31
N GLN A 109 -14.38 17.76 1.43
CA GLN A 109 -13.59 17.68 0.21
C GLN A 109 -12.09 17.62 0.52
N TYR A 110 -11.62 18.43 1.48
CA TYR A 110 -10.25 18.38 1.98
C TYR A 110 -9.87 16.99 2.50
N ASN A 111 -10.76 16.37 3.29
CA ASN A 111 -10.54 15.02 3.80
C ASN A 111 -10.38 14.02 2.64
N LEU A 112 -11.24 14.09 1.61
CA LEU A 112 -11.22 13.20 0.46
C LEU A 112 -9.99 13.38 -0.44
N ASP A 113 -9.69 14.62 -0.82
CA ASP A 113 -8.71 14.90 -1.89
C ASP A 113 -7.28 15.01 -1.37
N SER A 114 -7.10 15.43 -0.12
CA SER A 114 -5.78 15.73 0.42
C SER A 114 -5.43 14.82 1.58
N LYS A 115 -6.29 14.73 2.60
CA LYS A 115 -5.95 14.06 3.85
C LYS A 115 -5.86 12.54 3.73
N MET A 116 -6.86 11.88 3.13
CA MET A 116 -6.84 10.41 2.99
C MET A 116 -5.68 9.94 2.08
N PRO A 117 -5.44 10.55 0.91
CA PRO A 117 -4.27 10.21 0.09
C PRO A 117 -2.93 10.44 0.81
N GLU A 118 -2.79 11.52 1.60
CA GLU A 118 -1.59 11.75 2.40
C GLU A 118 -1.37 10.65 3.45
N LYS A 119 -2.45 10.18 4.10
CA LYS A 119 -2.38 9.07 5.05
C LYS A 119 -1.94 7.75 4.42
N ASP A 120 -2.41 7.43 3.22
CA ASP A 120 -1.97 6.25 2.48
C ASP A 120 -0.49 6.36 2.09
N ARG A 121 -0.07 7.52 1.58
CA ARG A 121 1.33 7.78 1.21
C ARG A 121 2.28 7.70 2.41
N GLU A 122 1.89 8.26 3.56
CA GLU A 122 2.69 8.18 4.80
C GLU A 122 2.78 6.72 5.25
N MET A 123 1.68 5.98 5.27
CA MET A 123 1.69 4.57 5.69
C MET A 123 2.69 3.73 4.90
N PHE A 124 2.63 3.76 3.56
CA PHE A 124 3.47 2.88 2.74
C PHE A 124 4.94 3.32 2.76
N SER A 125 5.22 4.62 2.63
CA SER A 125 6.58 5.14 2.61
C SER A 125 7.28 5.03 3.97
N LYS A 126 6.55 5.27 5.07
CA LYS A 126 7.09 5.16 6.43
C LYS A 126 7.37 3.72 6.81
N LEU A 127 6.49 2.77 6.46
CA LEU A 127 6.77 1.34 6.66
C LEU A 127 8.00 0.86 5.89
N PHE A 128 8.16 1.33 4.65
CA PHE A 128 9.33 0.99 3.84
C PHE A 128 10.64 1.53 4.45
N SER A 129 10.65 2.82 4.80
CA SER A 129 11.83 3.45 5.43
C SER A 129 12.18 2.82 6.79
N GLN A 130 11.18 2.48 7.60
CA GLN A 130 11.41 1.79 8.86
C GLN A 130 11.89 0.36 8.69
N ARG A 131 11.42 -0.34 7.66
CA ARG A 131 11.95 -1.67 7.36
C ARG A 131 13.44 -1.60 7.03
N GLN A 132 13.87 -0.62 6.24
CA GLN A 132 15.29 -0.39 5.98
C GLN A 132 16.07 -0.04 7.26
N ALA A 133 15.52 0.86 8.09
CA ALA A 133 16.15 1.26 9.34
C ALA A 133 16.34 0.08 10.30
N VAL A 134 15.33 -0.79 10.41
CA VAL A 134 15.41 -2.01 11.23
C VAL A 134 16.47 -2.97 10.68
N ASN A 135 16.52 -3.19 9.36
CA ASN A 135 17.54 -4.03 8.73
C ASN A 135 18.96 -3.57 9.12
N THR A 136 19.24 -2.26 9.04
CA THR A 136 20.53 -1.69 9.46
C THR A 136 20.78 -1.87 10.96
N SER A 137 19.77 -1.66 11.81
CA SER A 137 19.93 -1.78 13.26
C SER A 137 20.19 -3.21 13.74
N GLU A 138 19.65 -4.21 13.04
CA GLU A 138 19.82 -5.64 13.34
C GLU A 138 21.05 -6.25 12.64
N GLY A 139 21.82 -5.45 11.90
CA GLY A 139 23.00 -5.90 11.17
C GLY A 139 22.68 -6.83 9.98
N LEU A 140 21.48 -6.73 9.43
CA LEU A 140 21.04 -7.46 8.24
C LEU A 140 21.39 -6.67 6.97
N ASP A 141 21.37 -7.34 5.83
CA ASP A 141 21.47 -6.67 4.53
C ASP A 141 20.35 -5.61 4.40
N GLN A 142 20.67 -4.43 3.86
CA GLN A 142 19.71 -3.33 3.72
C GLN A 142 18.45 -3.76 2.94
N ASN A 143 18.62 -4.67 1.99
CA ASN A 143 17.56 -5.22 1.15
C ASN A 143 16.95 -6.54 1.70
N ALA A 144 17.23 -6.92 2.95
CA ALA A 144 16.63 -8.12 3.53
C ALA A 144 15.10 -7.97 3.62
N GLY A 145 14.38 -8.81 2.86
CA GLY A 145 12.91 -8.72 2.71
C GLY A 145 12.42 -7.58 1.82
N ILE A 146 13.33 -6.96 1.05
CA ILE A 146 13.02 -5.98 0.00
C ILE A 146 13.59 -6.53 -1.30
N HIS A 147 12.69 -6.98 -2.17
CA HIS A 147 13.01 -7.58 -3.45
C HIS A 147 12.93 -6.51 -4.55
N SER A 148 13.87 -6.55 -5.49
CA SER A 148 13.95 -5.58 -6.59
C SER A 148 14.07 -6.23 -7.98
N GLU A 149 13.66 -7.50 -8.07
CA GLU A 149 13.62 -8.23 -9.33
C GLU A 149 12.44 -7.75 -10.19
N SER A 150 12.64 -7.72 -11.50
CA SER A 150 11.59 -7.31 -12.44
C SER A 150 10.44 -8.31 -12.41
N LEU A 151 9.21 -7.81 -12.28
CA LEU A 151 8.00 -8.63 -12.25
C LEU A 151 7.41 -8.77 -13.65
N ASP A 152 7.04 -9.99 -14.01
CA ASP A 152 6.33 -10.34 -15.24
C ASP A 152 5.21 -11.34 -14.95
N ALA A 153 4.33 -11.58 -15.93
CA ALA A 153 3.20 -12.50 -15.78
C ALA A 153 3.64 -13.96 -15.47
N LYS A 154 4.90 -14.33 -15.71
CA LYS A 154 5.43 -15.69 -15.48
C LYS A 154 6.03 -15.85 -14.08
N ASN A 155 6.53 -14.77 -13.49
CA ASN A 155 7.27 -14.79 -12.23
C ASN A 155 6.47 -14.19 -11.05
N VAL A 156 5.46 -13.37 -11.30
CA VAL A 156 4.73 -12.62 -10.26
C VAL A 156 4.12 -13.54 -9.20
N LEU A 157 3.63 -14.72 -9.60
CA LEU A 157 3.12 -15.73 -8.68
C LEU A 157 4.22 -16.41 -7.86
N LYS A 158 5.41 -16.61 -8.44
CA LYS A 158 6.56 -17.15 -7.70
C LYS A 158 7.11 -16.15 -6.68
N ALA A 159 7.13 -14.87 -7.04
CA ALA A 159 7.48 -13.77 -6.15
C ALA A 159 6.53 -13.74 -4.94
N TYR A 160 5.22 -13.82 -5.19
CA TYR A 160 4.20 -13.96 -4.14
C TYR A 160 4.43 -15.21 -3.26
N ASP A 161 4.63 -16.39 -3.86
CA ASP A 161 4.89 -17.64 -3.12
C ASP A 161 6.15 -17.56 -2.26
N GLN A 162 7.18 -16.86 -2.72
CA GLN A 162 8.41 -16.64 -1.97
C GLN A 162 8.16 -15.82 -0.71
N MET A 163 7.39 -14.73 -0.81
CA MET A 163 7.01 -13.92 0.36
C MET A 163 6.19 -14.73 1.37
N MET A 164 5.24 -15.53 0.87
CA MET A 164 4.45 -16.43 1.72
C MET A 164 5.31 -17.48 2.42
N ARG A 165 6.25 -18.08 1.70
CA ARG A 165 7.21 -19.04 2.26
C ARG A 165 8.08 -18.39 3.34
N ASN A 166 8.52 -17.15 3.14
CA ASN A 166 9.30 -16.43 4.14
C ASN A 166 8.50 -16.19 5.42
N PHE A 167 7.23 -15.80 5.30
CA PHE A 167 6.32 -15.61 6.44
C PHE A 167 6.06 -16.93 7.18
N ASP A 168 5.86 -18.03 6.45
CA ASP A 168 5.70 -19.36 7.03
C ASP A 168 6.97 -19.80 7.79
N ARG A 169 8.16 -19.55 7.23
CA ARG A 169 9.45 -19.83 7.90
C ARG A 169 9.64 -18.97 9.14
N ALA A 170 9.13 -17.74 9.13
CA ALA A 170 9.11 -16.84 10.28
C ALA A 170 8.00 -17.18 11.31
N ARG A 171 7.19 -18.23 11.05
CA ARG A 171 6.07 -18.69 11.90
C ARG A 171 4.99 -17.63 12.10
N ILE A 172 4.78 -16.80 11.09
CA ILE A 172 3.73 -15.78 11.09
C ILE A 172 2.42 -16.46 10.69
N PRO A 173 1.29 -16.22 11.40
CA PRO A 173 0.01 -16.82 11.03
C PRO A 173 -0.41 -16.49 9.58
N ALA A 174 -1.13 -17.41 8.95
CA ALA A 174 -1.69 -17.21 7.61
C ALA A 174 -2.86 -16.21 7.62
N GLN A 175 -3.72 -16.29 8.64
CA GLN A 175 -4.84 -15.38 8.83
C GLN A 175 -4.35 -13.99 9.20
N GLY A 176 -4.88 -12.94 8.56
CA GLY A 176 -4.48 -11.55 8.82
C GLY A 176 -3.31 -11.05 7.98
N ARG A 177 -2.85 -11.84 6.99
CA ARG A 177 -1.97 -11.36 5.93
C ARG A 177 -2.77 -10.52 4.94
N ILE A 178 -2.21 -9.38 4.54
CA ILE A 178 -2.79 -8.46 3.55
C ILE A 178 -1.69 -8.18 2.53
N LEU A 179 -2.01 -8.38 1.26
CA LEU A 179 -1.14 -8.06 0.14
C LEU A 179 -1.64 -6.77 -0.51
N TYR A 180 -0.87 -5.70 -0.36
CA TYR A 180 -1.06 -4.47 -1.12
C TYR A 180 -0.28 -4.57 -2.43
N VAL A 181 -0.92 -4.27 -3.54
CA VAL A 181 -0.30 -4.33 -4.87
C VAL A 181 -0.61 -3.06 -5.63
N ASP A 182 0.31 -2.61 -6.48
CA ASP A 182 -0.02 -1.56 -7.44
C ASP A 182 -1.06 -2.06 -8.45
N THR A 183 -1.77 -1.11 -9.07
CA THR A 183 -2.79 -1.42 -10.07
C THR A 183 -2.24 -2.23 -11.24
N GLY A 184 -1.02 -1.93 -11.73
CA GLY A 184 -0.35 -2.71 -12.76
C GLY A 184 -0.13 -4.17 -12.36
N THR A 185 0.51 -4.43 -11.21
CA THR A 185 0.80 -5.80 -10.76
C THR A 185 -0.47 -6.56 -10.37
N TYR A 186 -1.53 -5.86 -9.91
CA TYR A 186 -2.83 -6.49 -9.64
C TYR A 186 -3.41 -7.19 -10.88
N TYR A 187 -3.44 -6.50 -12.03
CA TYR A 187 -3.93 -7.11 -13.27
C TYR A 187 -2.98 -8.20 -13.77
N MET A 188 -1.66 -8.02 -13.64
CA MET A 188 -0.69 -9.08 -13.95
C MET A 188 -0.90 -10.35 -13.12
N LEU A 189 -1.21 -10.21 -11.83
CA LEU A 189 -1.55 -11.34 -10.96
C LEU A 189 -2.82 -12.06 -11.42
N LYS A 190 -3.85 -11.31 -11.83
CA LYS A 190 -5.12 -11.88 -12.33
C LYS A 190 -4.95 -12.62 -13.64
N ASP A 191 -4.16 -12.08 -14.56
CA ASP A 191 -3.86 -12.74 -15.83
C ASP A 191 -3.04 -14.02 -15.60
N ALA A 192 -2.03 -13.97 -14.73
CA ALA A 192 -1.24 -15.14 -14.35
C ALA A 192 -2.09 -16.23 -13.67
N GLU A 193 -3.09 -15.84 -12.87
CA GLU A 193 -4.05 -16.75 -12.26
C GLU A 193 -4.94 -17.45 -13.30
N ALA A 194 -5.48 -16.69 -14.27
CA ALA A 194 -6.32 -17.21 -15.34
C ALA A 194 -5.59 -18.22 -16.23
N ILE A 195 -4.33 -17.93 -16.57
CA ILE A 195 -3.46 -18.83 -17.34
C ILE A 195 -3.25 -20.15 -16.58
N ASN A 196 -2.92 -20.09 -15.28
CA ASN A 196 -2.75 -21.29 -14.46
C ASN A 196 -4.03 -22.11 -14.33
N ARG A 197 -5.20 -21.47 -14.16
CA ARG A 197 -6.50 -22.18 -14.12
C ARG A 197 -6.78 -22.92 -15.43
N THR A 198 -6.45 -22.33 -16.58
CA THR A 198 -6.67 -22.93 -17.91
C THR A 198 -5.76 -24.13 -18.16
N ILE A 199 -4.50 -24.08 -17.71
CA ILE A 199 -3.55 -25.20 -17.82
C ILE A 199 -4.04 -26.42 -17.03
N ILE A 200 -4.60 -26.20 -15.82
CA ILE A 200 -5.13 -27.29 -14.97
C ILE A 200 -6.29 -28.03 -15.65
N VAL A 201 -7.13 -27.33 -16.42
CA VAL A 201 -8.27 -27.94 -17.13
C VAL A 201 -7.80 -28.72 -18.37
N SER A 202 -6.67 -28.33 -18.96
CA SER A 202 -6.19 -28.86 -20.24
C SER A 202 -5.27 -30.07 -20.11
N ASP A 203 -4.49 -30.16 -19.02
CA ASP A 203 -3.51 -31.24 -18.82
C ASP A 203 -3.47 -31.70 -17.35
N ALA A 204 -4.17 -32.79 -17.05
CA ALA A 204 -4.31 -33.34 -15.70
C ALA A 204 -3.08 -34.10 -15.19
N GLN A 205 -2.04 -34.32 -16.02
CA GLN A 205 -0.87 -35.12 -15.62
C GLN A 205 0.32 -34.29 -15.12
N ASN A 206 0.48 -33.04 -15.53
CA ASN A 206 1.54 -32.13 -15.06
C ASN A 206 0.96 -30.98 -14.25
N ILE A 207 0.17 -31.30 -13.22
CA ILE A 207 -0.36 -30.28 -12.30
C ILE A 207 0.81 -29.71 -11.50
N ASN A 208 1.26 -28.51 -11.87
CA ASN A 208 2.21 -27.75 -11.07
C ASN A 208 1.51 -27.21 -9.81
N ARG A 209 1.23 -28.07 -8.82
CA ARG A 209 0.63 -27.74 -7.51
C ARG A 209 1.54 -26.90 -6.60
N SER A 210 2.57 -26.25 -7.16
CA SER A 210 3.56 -25.49 -6.39
C SER A 210 3.12 -24.07 -6.06
N VAL A 211 2.10 -23.54 -6.74
CA VAL A 211 1.60 -22.17 -6.56
C VAL A 211 0.45 -22.18 -5.55
N ARG A 212 0.59 -21.41 -4.46
CA ARG A 212 -0.49 -21.26 -3.46
C ARG A 212 -1.65 -20.45 -4.06
N SER A 213 -2.87 -20.72 -3.57
CA SER A 213 -4.00 -19.90 -4.00
C SER A 213 -3.83 -18.48 -3.48
N LEU A 214 -4.06 -17.51 -4.37
CA LEU A 214 -4.18 -16.09 -4.01
C LEU A 214 -5.36 -15.85 -3.05
N ASP A 215 -6.31 -16.79 -2.95
CA ASP A 215 -7.46 -16.71 -2.05
C ASP A 215 -7.08 -16.81 -0.56
N GLU A 216 -5.86 -17.22 -0.22
CA GLU A 216 -5.41 -17.31 1.18
C GLU A 216 -5.13 -15.93 1.82
N VAL A 217 -5.06 -14.86 1.01
CA VAL A 217 -4.67 -13.51 1.44
C VAL A 217 -5.60 -12.44 0.87
N THR A 218 -5.88 -11.40 1.66
CA THR A 218 -6.64 -10.24 1.18
C THR A 218 -5.76 -9.40 0.28
N ILE A 219 -6.12 -9.29 -1.00
CA ILE A 219 -5.41 -8.45 -1.97
C ILE A 219 -6.11 -7.09 -2.07
N VAL A 220 -5.35 -6.01 -1.88
CA VAL A 220 -5.83 -4.63 -2.00
C VAL A 220 -5.07 -3.94 -3.13
N PRO A 221 -5.74 -3.60 -4.25
CA PRO A 221 -5.12 -2.79 -5.29
C PRO A 221 -5.02 -1.34 -4.84
N VAL A 222 -3.82 -0.76 -4.94
CA VAL A 222 -3.52 0.62 -4.58
C VAL A 222 -3.11 1.38 -5.85
N PRO A 223 -3.63 2.60 -6.07
CA PRO A 223 -3.15 3.48 -7.13
C PRO A 223 -1.64 3.74 -7.04
N GLU A 224 -0.97 3.77 -8.19
CA GLU A 224 0.49 3.89 -8.28
C GLU A 224 1.04 5.21 -7.72
N ASP A 225 0.25 6.29 -7.78
CA ASP A 225 0.61 7.61 -7.23
C ASP A 225 0.65 7.64 -5.69
N LEU A 226 -0.06 6.72 -5.03
CA LEU A 226 -0.07 6.57 -3.57
C LEU A 226 1.01 5.59 -3.08
N PHE A 227 1.53 4.73 -3.97
CA PHE A 227 2.29 3.54 -3.59
C PHE A 227 3.78 3.64 -3.95
N GLN A 228 4.45 4.66 -3.42
CA GLN A 228 5.88 4.92 -3.64
C GLN A 228 6.69 4.83 -2.34
N THR A 229 8.01 4.64 -2.48
CA THR A 229 8.90 4.48 -1.32
C THR A 229 9.16 5.77 -0.55
N LYS A 230 8.92 6.93 -1.15
CA LYS A 230 9.27 8.24 -0.58
C LYS A 230 8.36 9.35 -1.12
N PHE A 231 7.98 10.27 -0.24
CA PHE A 231 7.20 11.46 -0.55
C PHE A 231 7.77 12.68 0.18
N ASP A 232 7.50 13.87 -0.35
CA ASP A 232 7.71 15.14 0.35
C ASP A 232 6.42 15.55 1.05
N PHE A 233 6.49 15.64 2.37
CA PHE A 233 5.38 16.00 3.23
C PHE A 233 5.45 17.44 3.75
N THR A 234 6.25 18.31 3.13
CA THR A 234 6.37 19.73 3.57
C THR A 234 5.06 20.50 3.38
N ASN A 235 4.31 20.21 2.31
CA ASN A 235 2.99 20.78 2.06
C ASN A 235 2.15 19.78 1.25
N GLY A 236 1.19 19.15 1.93
CA GLY A 236 0.49 17.98 1.43
C GLY A 236 1.46 16.82 1.22
N SER A 237 1.14 15.92 0.30
CA SER A 237 2.00 14.78 -0.05
C SER A 237 2.36 14.84 -1.54
N LYS A 238 3.61 15.21 -1.84
CA LYS A 238 4.13 15.35 -3.20
C LYS A 238 5.08 14.21 -3.54
N THR A 239 5.04 13.77 -4.80
CA THR A 239 5.96 12.75 -5.33
C THR A 239 7.37 13.31 -5.46
N VAL A 240 8.39 12.48 -5.23
CA VAL A 240 9.81 12.84 -5.41
C VAL A 240 10.41 12.00 -6.54
N ASP A 241 11.36 12.56 -7.29
CA ASP A 241 11.98 11.90 -8.45
C ASP A 241 12.86 10.70 -8.07
N ASP A 242 13.43 10.70 -6.86
CA ASP A 242 14.25 9.60 -6.34
C ASP A 242 13.42 8.46 -5.71
N ALA A 243 12.10 8.57 -5.75
CA ALA A 243 11.20 7.54 -5.22
C ALA A 243 11.08 6.36 -6.18
N LYS A 244 11.13 5.15 -5.61
CA LYS A 244 10.86 3.90 -6.32
C LYS A 244 9.38 3.55 -6.20
N GLN A 245 8.89 2.78 -7.16
CA GLN A 245 7.52 2.25 -7.13
C GLN A 245 7.50 1.01 -6.25
N ILE A 246 6.57 0.94 -5.30
CA ILE A 246 6.28 -0.32 -4.62
C ILE A 246 5.32 -1.09 -5.53
N LYS A 247 5.66 -2.33 -5.89
CA LYS A 247 4.85 -3.19 -6.74
C LYS A 247 3.99 -4.13 -5.92
N MET A 248 4.57 -4.71 -4.86
CA MET A 248 3.84 -5.52 -3.89
C MET A 248 4.37 -5.24 -2.48
N MET A 249 3.48 -5.21 -1.50
CA MET A 249 3.80 -5.18 -0.08
C MET A 249 2.94 -6.23 0.61
N LEU A 250 3.58 -7.25 1.16
CA LEU A 250 2.92 -8.22 2.01
C LEU A 250 3.13 -7.82 3.46
N ILE A 251 2.04 -7.69 4.20
CA ILE A 251 2.09 -7.35 5.63
C ILE A 251 1.15 -8.24 6.43
N PHE A 252 1.58 -8.65 7.62
CA PHE A 252 0.68 -9.24 8.62
C PHE A 252 0.13 -8.14 9.52
N ASN A 253 -1.19 -7.95 9.53
CA ASN A 253 -1.79 -6.89 10.31
C ASN A 253 -1.54 -7.09 11.82
N GLY A 254 -0.79 -6.17 12.42
CA GLY A 254 -0.35 -6.23 13.82
C GLY A 254 1.16 -6.30 14.01
N VAL A 255 1.96 -6.29 12.93
CA VAL A 255 3.41 -6.02 13.02
C VAL A 255 3.72 -4.53 13.14
N GLN A 256 2.81 -3.70 12.65
CA GLN A 256 2.85 -2.25 12.69
C GLN A 256 1.80 -1.70 13.66
N ILE A 257 2.09 -0.52 14.17
CA ILE A 257 1.18 0.32 14.91
C ILE A 257 1.08 1.67 14.23
N SER A 258 -0.10 2.27 14.27
CA SER A 258 -0.39 3.55 13.66
C SER A 258 -1.20 4.40 14.63
N PRO A 259 -0.58 4.88 15.72
CA PRO A 259 -1.22 5.79 16.66
C PRO A 259 -1.64 7.07 15.95
N GLU A 260 -2.87 7.51 16.21
CA GLU A 260 -3.36 8.80 15.78
C GLU A 260 -4.18 9.47 16.87
N LYS A 261 -3.98 10.77 17.04
CA LYS A 261 -4.71 11.56 18.01
C LYS A 261 -4.84 13.00 17.54
N TYR A 262 -6.07 13.50 17.52
CA TYR A 262 -6.30 14.93 17.38
C TYR A 262 -6.00 15.62 18.70
N ASP A 263 -5.18 16.67 18.65
CA ASP A 263 -4.93 17.52 19.82
C ASP A 263 -6.00 18.62 19.92
N PHE A 264 -6.37 19.19 18.77
CA PHE A 264 -7.34 20.26 18.72
C PHE A 264 -8.15 20.21 17.43
N VAL A 265 -9.47 20.41 17.55
CA VAL A 265 -10.37 20.73 16.44
C VAL A 265 -11.35 21.79 16.92
N GLY A 266 -11.40 22.91 16.22
CA GLY A 266 -12.23 24.05 16.58
C GLY A 266 -12.80 24.77 15.36
N LEU A 267 -13.99 25.34 15.57
CA LEU A 267 -14.65 26.26 14.66
C LEU A 267 -15.03 27.52 15.44
N ASP A 268 -14.44 28.65 15.03
CA ASP A 268 -14.72 29.95 15.64
C ASP A 268 -15.68 30.77 14.76
N ALA A 269 -16.64 31.39 15.43
CA ALA A 269 -17.62 32.26 14.80
C ALA A 269 -16.98 33.58 14.30
N PRO A 270 -17.63 34.26 13.34
CA PRO A 270 -17.23 35.59 12.88
C PRO A 270 -17.02 36.58 14.04
N ALA A 271 -15.83 37.17 14.08
CA ALA A 271 -15.38 38.12 15.09
C ALA A 271 -14.39 39.11 14.47
N ALA A 272 -14.11 40.22 15.17
CA ALA A 272 -13.10 41.18 14.70
C ALA A 272 -11.71 40.54 14.54
N ALA A 273 -11.40 39.51 15.34
CA ALA A 273 -10.11 38.83 15.33
C ALA A 273 -9.87 37.95 14.08
N ASN A 274 -10.93 37.46 13.43
CA ASN A 274 -10.86 36.69 12.19
C ASN A 274 -11.45 37.48 11.00
N SER A 275 -11.47 38.81 11.11
CA SER A 275 -11.96 39.73 10.07
C SER A 275 -13.40 39.48 9.63
N GLY A 276 -14.25 38.95 10.52
CA GLY A 276 -15.65 38.63 10.20
C GLY A 276 -15.84 37.30 9.47
N ASN A 277 -14.79 36.49 9.33
CA ASN A 277 -14.86 35.19 8.70
C ASN A 277 -15.10 34.07 9.71
N TRP A 278 -15.63 32.94 9.27
CA TRP A 278 -15.54 31.71 10.05
C TRP A 278 -14.12 31.16 9.98
N LEU A 279 -13.56 30.75 11.12
CA LEU A 279 -12.22 30.17 11.21
C LEU A 279 -12.31 28.70 11.62
N TYR A 280 -11.84 27.81 10.75
CA TYR A 280 -11.65 26.40 11.05
C TYR A 280 -10.17 26.09 11.29
N TYR A 281 -9.88 25.34 12.34
CA TYR A 281 -8.53 24.88 12.67
C TYR A 281 -8.56 23.45 13.22
N GLU A 282 -7.71 22.58 12.67
CA GLU A 282 -7.45 21.25 13.19
C GLU A 282 -5.95 20.96 13.31
N GLN A 283 -5.60 20.18 14.32
CA GLN A 283 -4.24 19.71 14.58
C GLN A 283 -4.29 18.26 15.06
N SER A 284 -3.47 17.41 14.46
CA SER A 284 -3.35 16.00 14.79
C SER A 284 -1.90 15.55 14.83
N TYR A 285 -1.64 14.60 15.73
CA TYR A 285 -0.42 13.81 15.76
C TYR A 285 -0.74 12.42 15.24
N ASP A 286 0.02 11.98 14.26
CA ASP A 286 0.02 10.60 13.82
C ASP A 286 1.45 10.10 13.65
N ASP A 287 1.64 8.80 13.59
CA ASP A 287 2.87 8.20 13.10
C ASP A 287 2.57 6.75 12.71
N VAL A 288 3.48 6.17 11.94
CA VAL A 288 3.44 4.76 11.58
C VAL A 288 4.72 4.14 12.07
N LEU A 289 4.62 3.13 12.93
CA LEU A 289 5.77 2.48 13.56
C LEU A 289 5.73 0.97 13.33
N LEU A 290 6.85 0.42 12.91
CA LEU A 290 7.10 -1.01 12.80
C LEU A 290 7.65 -1.53 14.12
N LEU A 291 6.98 -2.53 14.70
CA LEU A 291 7.42 -3.13 15.95
C LEU A 291 8.72 -3.90 15.71
N LYS A 292 9.80 -3.48 16.36
CA LYS A 292 11.14 -4.09 16.26
C LYS A 292 11.14 -5.62 16.30
N PRO A 293 10.49 -6.33 17.25
CA PRO A 293 10.54 -7.80 17.27
C PRO A 293 9.73 -8.47 16.14
N LYS A 294 8.82 -7.73 15.50
CA LYS A 294 7.88 -8.26 14.48
C LYS A 294 8.21 -7.83 13.06
N PHE A 295 9.36 -7.19 12.85
CA PHE A 295 9.74 -6.63 11.54
C PHE A 295 9.65 -7.65 10.40
N LYS A 296 9.92 -8.94 10.65
CA LYS A 296 9.86 -10.03 9.65
C LYS A 296 8.48 -10.25 9.02
N GLY A 297 7.41 -9.67 9.57
CA GLY A 297 6.06 -9.76 8.99
C GLY A 297 5.68 -8.63 8.05
N ILE A 298 6.68 -7.97 7.46
CA ILE A 298 6.51 -7.11 6.29
C ILE A 298 7.59 -7.45 5.27
N GLU A 299 7.21 -7.58 4.00
CA GLU A 299 8.12 -7.74 2.87
C GLU A 299 7.64 -6.89 1.69
N PHE A 300 8.58 -6.42 0.89
CA PHE A 300 8.32 -5.50 -0.22
C PHE A 300 8.91 -6.03 -1.52
N PHE A 301 8.22 -5.76 -2.62
CA PHE A 301 8.76 -5.74 -3.97
C PHE A 301 8.76 -4.31 -4.47
N VAL A 302 9.92 -3.84 -4.90
CA VAL A 302 10.11 -2.49 -5.43
C VAL A 302 10.68 -2.56 -6.84
N ALA A 303 10.24 -1.65 -7.69
CA ALA A 303 10.79 -1.46 -9.03
C ALA A 303 11.19 0.01 -9.22
N GLU A 304 11.99 0.28 -10.25
CA GLU A 304 12.17 1.65 -10.69
C GLU A 304 10.82 2.24 -11.10
N LYS A 305 10.66 3.54 -10.90
CA LYS A 305 9.43 4.23 -11.26
C LYS A 305 9.23 4.13 -12.78
N ASP A 306 8.07 3.64 -13.19
CA ASP A 306 7.72 3.63 -14.60
C ASP A 306 7.72 5.09 -15.11
N ALA A 307 8.48 5.37 -16.17
CA ALA A 307 8.59 6.72 -16.75
C ALA A 307 7.25 7.26 -17.29
N ASP A 308 6.23 6.40 -17.35
CA ASP A 308 4.88 6.67 -17.87
C ASP A 308 3.87 7.01 -16.75
N GLY A 309 4.34 7.47 -15.57
CA GLY A 309 3.49 8.05 -14.50
C GLY A 309 2.88 9.42 -14.85
N ASP A 310 2.79 9.79 -16.13
CA ASP A 310 2.00 10.91 -16.59
C ASP A 310 0.58 10.40 -16.84
N SER A 311 -0.37 10.79 -16.00
CA SER A 311 -1.80 10.51 -16.14
C SER A 311 -2.41 11.26 -17.34
N ASN A 312 -1.68 11.36 -18.45
CA ASN A 312 -2.14 11.96 -19.67
C ASN A 312 -2.80 10.87 -20.54
N PRO A 313 -4.13 10.85 -20.68
CA PRO A 313 -4.84 9.87 -21.49
C PRO A 313 -4.48 9.93 -22.99
N ALA A 314 -3.71 10.94 -23.42
CA ALA A 314 -3.15 11.07 -24.76
C ALA A 314 -1.90 10.20 -25.01
N GLY A 315 -1.30 9.64 -23.95
CA GLY A 315 -0.08 8.83 -24.01
C GLY A 315 -0.31 7.32 -24.10
N ARG A 316 -1.53 6.84 -24.36
CA ARG A 316 -1.77 5.42 -24.66
C ARG A 316 -0.91 5.02 -25.87
N LYS A 317 0.29 4.48 -25.61
CA LYS A 317 1.04 3.71 -26.60
C LYS A 317 0.10 2.59 -27.02
N LYS A 318 -0.32 2.64 -28.28
CA LYS A 318 -1.12 1.61 -28.93
C LYS A 318 -0.46 0.28 -28.58
N THR A 319 -1.20 -0.65 -27.98
CA THR A 319 -0.75 -2.03 -27.84
C THR A 319 -0.40 -2.53 -29.24
N THR A 320 0.87 -2.53 -29.59
CA THR A 320 1.36 -3.29 -30.74
C THR A 320 1.16 -4.74 -30.34
N GLU A 321 0.07 -5.34 -30.80
CA GLU A 321 -0.07 -6.79 -30.84
C GLU A 321 1.11 -7.31 -31.68
N GLU A 322 2.17 -7.79 -31.01
CA GLU A 322 3.40 -8.24 -31.69
C GLU A 322 3.20 -9.48 -32.57
N ASP A 323 2.00 -10.07 -32.58
CA ASP A 323 1.65 -11.28 -33.33
C ASP A 323 0.23 -11.24 -33.94
N ALA A 324 -0.32 -10.05 -34.25
CA ALA A 324 -1.55 -9.99 -35.03
C ALA A 324 -1.31 -10.47 -36.47
N LYS A 325 -2.07 -11.47 -36.92
CA LYS A 325 -2.05 -11.90 -38.33
C LYS A 325 -2.36 -10.71 -39.24
N PRO A 326 -1.51 -10.40 -40.24
CA PRO A 326 -1.76 -9.31 -41.16
C PRO A 326 -3.14 -9.46 -41.84
N ASN A 327 -3.86 -8.35 -41.97
CA ASN A 327 -5.17 -8.29 -42.63
C ASN A 327 -5.15 -7.31 -43.83
N GLU A 328 -6.30 -7.11 -44.46
CA GLU A 328 -6.44 -6.21 -45.63
C GLU A 328 -6.04 -4.75 -45.35
N ASN A 329 -5.87 -4.34 -44.09
CA ASN A 329 -5.44 -3.00 -43.72
C ASN A 329 -3.92 -2.86 -43.58
N ASN A 330 -3.15 -3.97 -43.60
CA ASN A 330 -1.69 -3.95 -43.50
C ASN A 330 -1.01 -3.61 -44.82
N THR A 331 0.19 -3.03 -44.75
CA THR A 331 1.00 -2.75 -45.94
C THR A 331 1.67 -4.02 -46.49
N VAL A 332 2.10 -4.00 -47.76
CA VAL A 332 2.78 -5.16 -48.38
C VAL A 332 4.06 -5.53 -47.61
N ASP A 333 4.76 -4.55 -47.06
CA ASP A 333 6.01 -4.76 -46.33
C ASP A 333 5.76 -5.37 -44.94
N GLU A 334 4.67 -5.00 -44.26
CA GLU A 334 4.23 -5.63 -43.01
C GLU A 334 3.82 -7.09 -43.21
N ILE A 335 3.12 -7.40 -44.32
CA ILE A 335 2.73 -8.77 -44.64
C ILE A 335 3.97 -9.63 -44.95
N LYS A 336 4.95 -9.11 -45.70
CA LYS A 336 6.21 -9.81 -45.97
C LYS A 336 7.02 -10.05 -44.70
N ALA A 337 7.13 -9.05 -43.82
CA ALA A 337 7.82 -9.20 -42.54
C ALA A 337 7.21 -10.31 -41.67
N TYR A 338 5.87 -10.46 -41.68
CA TYR A 338 5.19 -11.58 -41.04
C TYR A 338 5.50 -12.93 -41.72
N LEU A 339 5.49 -12.99 -43.05
CA LEU A 339 5.79 -14.21 -43.80
C LEU A 339 7.25 -14.67 -43.59
N ASP A 340 8.19 -13.73 -43.56
CA ASP A 340 9.61 -13.99 -43.25
C ASP A 340 9.80 -14.51 -41.82
N LYS A 341 9.14 -13.88 -40.83
CA LYS A 341 9.16 -14.31 -39.42
C LYS A 341 8.60 -15.72 -39.24
N ASN A 342 7.64 -16.11 -40.08
CA ASN A 342 7.00 -17.43 -40.05
C ASN A 342 7.59 -18.44 -41.06
N HIS A 343 8.68 -18.09 -41.75
CA HIS A 343 9.34 -18.94 -42.75
C HIS A 343 8.41 -19.42 -43.89
N ILE A 344 7.48 -18.57 -44.33
CA ILE A 344 6.54 -18.86 -45.42
C ILE A 344 7.10 -18.30 -46.73
N ASP A 345 7.38 -19.16 -47.70
CA ASP A 345 7.88 -18.75 -49.01
C ASP A 345 6.81 -18.02 -49.84
N TYR A 346 7.14 -16.82 -50.30
CA TYR A 346 6.29 -15.98 -51.15
C TYR A 346 6.94 -15.66 -52.49
N THR A 347 7.97 -16.40 -52.89
CA THR A 347 8.70 -16.21 -54.15
C THR A 347 7.74 -16.19 -55.35
N GLY A 348 7.77 -15.09 -56.11
CA GLY A 348 6.92 -14.88 -57.29
C GLY A 348 5.59 -14.15 -57.02
N LYS A 349 5.22 -13.89 -55.76
CA LYS A 349 4.03 -13.10 -55.39
C LYS A 349 4.43 -11.69 -54.97
N THR A 350 3.87 -10.70 -55.65
CA THR A 350 4.18 -9.27 -55.40
C THR A 350 2.96 -8.44 -55.05
N LYS A 351 1.75 -8.97 -55.28
CA LYS A 351 0.49 -8.29 -55.00
C LYS A 351 0.01 -8.57 -53.59
N LYS A 352 -0.59 -7.56 -52.96
CA LYS A 352 -1.10 -7.60 -51.59
C LYS A 352 -2.09 -8.76 -51.37
N ASP A 353 -3.04 -8.94 -52.28
CA ASP A 353 -4.06 -9.99 -52.17
C ASP A 353 -3.43 -11.40 -52.22
N GLU A 354 -2.40 -11.60 -53.04
CA GLU A 354 -1.69 -12.88 -53.17
C GLU A 354 -0.85 -13.22 -51.93
N LEU A 355 -0.29 -12.22 -51.28
CA LEU A 355 0.48 -12.36 -50.03
C LEU A 355 -0.46 -12.60 -48.83
N LEU A 356 -1.61 -11.95 -48.81
CA LEU A 356 -2.60 -12.14 -47.75
C LEU A 356 -3.18 -13.57 -47.75
N THR A 357 -3.33 -14.19 -48.93
CA THR A 357 -3.74 -15.62 -49.01
C THR A 357 -2.76 -16.61 -48.37
N LEU A 358 -1.51 -16.19 -48.13
CA LEU A 358 -0.49 -17.01 -47.48
C LEU A 358 -0.49 -16.88 -45.95
N VAL A 359 -1.16 -15.85 -45.41
CA VAL A 359 -1.34 -15.64 -43.98
C VAL A 359 -2.49 -16.55 -43.52
N LYS A 360 -2.16 -17.73 -42.96
CA LYS A 360 -3.13 -18.67 -42.39
C LYS A 360 -3.27 -18.57 -40.88
#